data_AF-A0A815R2F5-F1
#
_entry.id   AF-A0A815R2F5-F1
#
_cell.length_a   1.000
_cell.length_b   1.000
_cell.length_c   1.000
_cell.angle_alpha   90.00
_cell.angle_beta   90.00
_cell.angle_gamma   90.00
#
_symmetry.space_group_name_H-M   'P 1'
#
loop_
_entity.id
_entity.type
_entity.pdbx_description
1 polymer ?
#
loop_
_entity_poly.entity_id
_entity_poly.type
_entity_poly.pdbx_seq_one_letter_code
_entity_poly.pdbx_strand_id
1 'polypeptide(L)'
;KSDLKEFSSKQILLLDYKTYTFNNEKWGIGTGETCDMNKMLERKDDLLKEMRNEKKRSNLKGILFSIVDIIKEKNLTLIPGEIEENVVRQAFQVDINKQHIADLGSRISRKKQIIPALEAYFRQKS
;
A
#
# COMPACT_ATOMS: atom_id res chain seq x y z
N LYS A 1 -8.16 -19.38 5.66
CA LYS A 1 -7.58 -18.77 6.88
C LYS A 1 -7.13 -17.36 6.51
N SER A 2 -7.80 -16.31 7.01
CA SER A 2 -7.26 -14.95 7.13
C SER A 2 -8.26 -14.11 7.95
N ASP A 3 -8.47 -14.47 9.21
CA ASP A 3 -9.15 -13.58 10.16
C ASP A 3 -8.12 -12.58 10.68
N LEU A 4 -7.89 -11.49 9.93
CA LEU A 4 -7.07 -10.35 10.38
C LEU A 4 -7.68 -9.60 11.58
N LYS A 5 -8.81 -10.09 12.11
CA LYS A 5 -9.58 -9.49 13.21
C LYS A 5 -8.80 -9.40 14.51
N GLU A 6 -7.92 -10.36 14.79
CA GLU A 6 -7.17 -10.42 16.06
C GLU A 6 -5.86 -9.63 16.04
N PHE A 7 -5.44 -9.15 14.86
CA PHE A 7 -4.17 -8.43 14.71
C PHE A 7 -4.38 -6.93 14.90
N SER A 8 -3.47 -6.29 15.64
CA SER A 8 -3.36 -4.83 15.72
C SER A 8 -3.02 -4.22 14.34
N SER A 9 -3.30 -2.93 14.16
CA SER A 9 -3.14 -2.28 12.83
C SER A 9 -1.67 -2.28 12.41
N LYS A 10 -0.76 -2.17 13.39
CA LYS A 10 0.67 -2.34 13.20
C LYS A 10 1.06 -3.76 12.76
N GLN A 11 0.51 -4.79 13.41
CA GLN A 11 0.77 -6.17 12.99
C GLN A 11 0.28 -6.39 11.57
N ILE A 12 -0.94 -5.95 11.25
CA ILE A 12 -1.51 -6.02 9.90
C ILE A 12 -0.60 -5.37 8.86
N LEU A 13 -0.13 -4.15 9.13
CA LEU A 13 0.79 -3.43 8.25
C LEU A 13 2.08 -4.23 7.99
N LEU A 14 2.60 -4.91 9.00
CA LEU A 14 3.89 -5.59 8.98
C LEU A 14 3.83 -7.07 8.55
N LEU A 15 2.64 -7.68 8.47
CA LEU A 15 2.47 -9.11 8.16
C LEU A 15 3.11 -9.51 6.82
N ASP A 16 2.82 -8.77 5.75
CA ASP A 16 3.49 -8.93 4.45
C ASP A 16 4.12 -7.61 3.99
N TYR A 17 4.98 -7.05 4.83
CA TYR A 17 5.75 -5.85 4.55
C TYR A 17 7.14 -6.17 3.99
N LYS A 18 7.55 -5.48 2.93
CA LYS A 18 8.92 -5.53 2.39
C LYS A 18 9.40 -4.15 1.99
N THR A 19 10.69 -3.90 2.20
CA THR A 19 11.36 -2.69 1.74
C THR A 19 12.00 -2.93 0.38
N TYR A 20 11.87 -1.94 -0.51
CA TYR A 20 12.44 -1.90 -1.84
C TYR A 20 13.22 -0.60 -2.01
N THR A 21 14.19 -0.59 -2.92
CA THR A 21 14.92 0.63 -3.29
C THR A 21 14.65 0.91 -4.77
N PHE A 22 14.06 2.06 -5.06
CA PHE A 22 13.80 2.52 -6.43
C PHE A 22 14.53 3.84 -6.65
N ASN A 23 15.40 3.91 -7.66
CA ASN A 23 16.19 5.11 -7.97
C ASN A 23 16.84 5.76 -6.71
N ASN A 24 17.53 4.95 -5.90
CA ASN A 24 18.13 5.33 -4.61
C ASN A 24 17.15 5.79 -3.52
N GLU A 25 15.84 5.77 -3.75
CA GLU A 25 14.82 6.03 -2.74
C GLU A 25 14.36 4.73 -2.07
N LYS A 26 14.31 4.70 -0.73
CA LYS A 26 13.79 3.55 0.03
C LYS A 26 12.27 3.63 0.16
N TRP A 27 11.59 2.55 -0.21
CA TRP A 27 10.14 2.43 -0.21
C TRP A 27 9.68 1.19 0.56
N GLY A 28 8.66 1.33 1.39
CA GLY A 28 8.01 0.21 2.07
C GLY A 28 6.73 -0.22 1.34
N ILE A 29 6.57 -1.50 1.03
CA ILE A 29 5.39 -2.01 0.32
C ILE A 29 4.79 -3.17 1.12
N GLY A 30 3.65 -2.92 1.73
CA GLY A 30 2.87 -3.88 2.51
C GLY A 30 1.62 -4.37 1.78
N THR A 31 1.20 -5.60 2.08
CA THR A 31 -0.05 -6.16 1.57
C THR A 31 -0.82 -6.85 2.71
N GLY A 32 -2.12 -6.57 2.82
CA GLY A 32 -3.03 -7.22 3.75
C GLY A 32 -4.16 -7.90 2.99
N GLU A 33 -4.16 -9.23 2.99
CA GLU A 33 -5.21 -10.05 2.37
C GLU A 33 -6.39 -10.24 3.33
N THR A 34 -7.60 -9.96 2.87
CA THR A 34 -8.82 -10.05 3.68
C THR A 34 -9.97 -10.64 2.88
N CYS A 35 -10.91 -11.29 3.56
CA CYS A 35 -12.23 -11.63 2.99
C CYS A 35 -13.28 -10.55 3.28
N ASP A 36 -12.95 -9.56 4.10
CA ASP A 36 -13.81 -8.47 4.51
C ASP A 36 -13.05 -7.15 4.42
N MET A 37 -13.20 -6.48 3.27
CA MET A 37 -12.55 -5.20 3.00
C MET A 37 -13.09 -4.08 3.88
N ASN A 38 -14.38 -4.11 4.23
CA ASN A 38 -15.01 -3.04 5.01
C ASN A 38 -14.40 -2.97 6.42
N LYS A 39 -14.20 -4.11 7.08
CA LYS A 39 -13.52 -4.15 8.39
C LYS A 39 -12.09 -3.59 8.37
N MET A 40 -11.38 -3.76 7.26
CA MET A 40 -10.04 -3.19 7.11
C MET A 40 -10.10 -1.67 6.90
N LEU A 41 -11.10 -1.20 6.15
CA LEU A 41 -11.34 0.22 5.92
C LEU A 41 -11.85 0.95 7.16
N GLU A 42 -12.57 0.30 8.07
CA GLU A 42 -12.94 0.85 9.39
C GLU A 42 -11.70 1.23 10.21
N ARG A 43 -10.59 0.50 10.00
CA ARG A 43 -9.30 0.71 10.70
C ARG A 43 -8.32 1.56 9.89
N LYS A 44 -8.79 2.17 8.81
CA LYS A 44 -7.96 2.92 7.85
C LYS A 44 -7.16 4.04 8.52
N ASP A 45 -7.77 4.81 9.41
CA ASP A 45 -7.08 5.95 10.03
C ASP A 45 -5.93 5.49 10.94
N ASP A 46 -6.12 4.38 11.66
CA ASP A 46 -5.05 3.74 12.44
C ASP A 46 -3.96 3.17 11.53
N LEU A 47 -4.33 2.53 10.42
CA LEU A 47 -3.37 2.02 9.44
C LEU A 47 -2.55 3.17 8.82
N LEU A 48 -3.19 4.26 8.42
CA LEU A 48 -2.51 5.45 7.89
C LEU A 48 -1.56 6.06 8.93
N LYS A 49 -1.96 6.09 10.21
CA LYS A 49 -1.10 6.54 11.31
C LYS A 49 0.12 5.63 11.47
N GLU A 50 -0.09 4.31 11.52
CA GLU A 50 1.01 3.34 11.61
C GLU A 50 1.94 3.37 10.39
N MET A 51 1.40 3.58 9.19
CA MET A 51 2.20 3.79 7.97
C MET A 51 3.12 5.01 8.10
N ARG A 52 2.59 6.15 8.58
CA ARG A 52 3.40 7.35 8.81
C ARG A 52 4.48 7.13 9.89
N ASN A 53 4.15 6.40 10.96
CA ASN A 53 5.10 6.03 11.99
C ASN A 53 6.20 5.12 11.43
N GLU A 54 5.84 4.11 10.64
CA GLU A 54 6.76 3.18 10.01
C GLU A 54 7.69 3.89 9.03
N LYS A 55 7.13 4.78 8.20
CA LYS A 55 7.90 5.61 7.26
C LYS A 55 9.02 6.36 7.96
N LYS A 56 8.72 7.01 9.09
CA LYS A 56 9.71 7.72 9.90
C LYS A 56 10.71 6.78 10.54
N ARG A 57 10.22 5.70 11.17
CA ARG A 57 11.05 4.73 11.89
C ARG A 57 12.07 4.03 10.99
N SER A 58 11.65 3.65 9.80
CA SER A 58 12.46 2.91 8.83
C SER A 58 13.18 3.82 7.82
N ASN A 59 13.14 5.14 8.02
CA ASN A 59 13.74 6.17 7.18
C ASN A 59 13.41 5.97 5.68
N LEU A 60 12.11 5.81 5.39
CA LEU A 60 11.59 5.56 4.05
C LEU A 60 11.19 6.87 3.37
N LYS A 61 11.47 6.99 2.08
CA LYS A 61 10.96 8.07 1.25
C LYS A 61 9.46 7.94 1.02
N GLY A 62 8.96 6.70 0.89
CA GLY A 62 7.54 6.41 0.75
C GLY A 62 7.11 5.07 1.34
N ILE A 63 5.82 4.92 1.66
CA ILE A 63 5.23 3.64 2.08
C ILE A 63 3.83 3.43 1.49
N LEU A 64 3.57 2.25 0.93
CA LEU A 64 2.27 1.86 0.38
C LEU A 64 1.75 0.62 1.11
N PHE A 65 0.44 0.57 1.35
CA PHE A 65 -0.22 -0.60 1.93
C PHE A 65 -1.46 -0.97 1.11
N SER A 66 -1.41 -2.13 0.46
CA SER A 66 -2.52 -2.65 -0.36
C SER A 66 -3.41 -3.58 0.47
N ILE A 67 -4.69 -3.23 0.57
CA ILE A 67 -5.74 -4.10 1.12
C ILE A 67 -6.34 -4.87 -0.05
N VAL A 68 -6.17 -6.19 -0.02
CA VAL A 68 -6.58 -7.09 -1.09
C VAL A 68 -7.74 -7.93 -0.62
N ASP A 69 -8.91 -7.74 -1.24
CA ASP A 69 -10.06 -8.62 -1.09
C ASP A 69 -9.83 -9.86 -1.96
N ILE A 70 -9.56 -11.00 -1.32
CA ILE A 70 -9.29 -12.26 -2.04
C ILE A 70 -10.55 -12.91 -2.59
N ILE A 71 -11.74 -12.49 -2.15
CA ILE A 71 -13.03 -13.01 -2.63
C ILE A 71 -13.49 -12.23 -3.85
N LYS A 72 -13.35 -10.91 -3.82
CA LYS A 72 -13.74 -10.01 -4.91
C LYS A 72 -12.61 -9.70 -5.90
N GLU A 73 -11.41 -10.19 -5.63
CA GLU A 73 -10.19 -9.90 -6.37
C GLU A 73 -10.01 -8.38 -6.58
N LYS A 74 -10.12 -7.62 -5.49
CA LYS A 74 -10.06 -6.16 -5.50
C LYS A 74 -8.92 -5.65 -4.62
N ASN A 75 -8.14 -4.70 -5.11
CA ASN A 75 -7.09 -4.02 -4.36
C ASN A 75 -7.43 -2.55 -4.12
N LEU A 76 -7.55 -2.18 -2.85
CA LEU A 76 -7.55 -0.78 -2.41
C LEU A 76 -6.23 -0.48 -1.69
N THR A 77 -5.50 0.51 -2.17
CA THR A 77 -4.21 0.90 -1.57
C THR A 77 -4.35 2.18 -0.77
N LEU A 78 -3.89 2.15 0.48
CA LEU A 78 -3.84 3.31 1.37
C LEU A 78 -2.63 4.19 1.05
N ILE A 79 -2.84 5.50 1.08
CA ILE A 79 -1.84 6.50 0.68
C ILE A 79 -1.58 7.45 1.87
N PRO A 80 -0.42 7.39 2.54
CA PRO A 80 -0.23 8.11 3.80
C PRO A 80 0.11 9.60 3.64
N GLY A 81 0.51 10.03 2.43
CA GLY A 81 0.94 11.41 2.14
C GLY A 81 1.15 11.70 0.64
N GLU A 82 1.55 12.93 0.36
CA GLU A 82 1.61 13.51 -1.00
C GLU A 82 2.66 12.86 -1.92
N ILE A 83 3.79 12.42 -1.37
CA ILE A 83 4.85 11.74 -2.16
C ILE A 83 4.28 10.44 -2.74
N GLU A 84 3.66 9.64 -1.89
CA GLU A 84 3.02 8.40 -2.28
C GLU A 84 1.86 8.63 -3.23
N GLU A 85 1.08 9.69 -3.01
CA GLU A 85 -0.01 10.07 -3.90
C GLU A 85 0.48 10.37 -5.31
N ASN A 86 1.49 11.23 -5.46
CA ASN A 86 2.04 11.56 -6.76
C ASN A 86 2.61 10.33 -7.49
N VAL A 87 3.33 9.47 -6.75
CA VAL A 87 3.89 8.23 -7.32
C VAL A 87 2.78 7.29 -7.78
N VAL A 88 1.75 7.06 -6.95
CA VAL A 88 0.67 6.13 -7.29
C VAL A 88 -0.16 6.63 -8.47
N ARG A 89 -0.49 7.93 -8.52
CA ARG A 89 -1.20 8.53 -9.65
C ARG A 89 -0.45 8.32 -10.96
N GLN A 90 0.86 8.59 -10.98
CA GLN A 90 1.67 8.49 -12.20
C GLN A 90 1.99 7.03 -12.57
N ALA A 91 2.29 6.18 -11.59
CA ALA A 91 2.67 4.78 -11.84
C ALA A 91 1.49 3.89 -12.23
N PHE A 92 0.30 4.13 -11.66
CA PHE A 92 -0.87 3.26 -11.89
C PHE A 92 -1.97 3.92 -12.71
N GLN A 93 -1.87 5.22 -13.01
CA GLN A 93 -2.88 6.01 -13.74
C GLN A 93 -4.25 5.92 -13.06
N VAL A 94 -4.25 6.08 -11.74
CA VAL A 94 -5.45 6.00 -10.88
C VAL A 94 -5.63 7.29 -10.09
N ASP A 95 -6.87 7.63 -9.79
CA ASP A 95 -7.19 8.69 -8.86
C ASP A 95 -7.16 8.23 -7.41
N ILE A 96 -6.78 9.15 -6.53
CA ILE A 96 -6.87 8.97 -5.08
C ILE A 96 -8.05 9.79 -4.59
N ASN A 97 -8.93 9.13 -3.84
CA ASN A 97 -10.11 9.77 -3.30
C ASN A 97 -9.76 10.65 -2.08
N LYS A 98 -10.73 11.46 -1.64
CA LYS A 98 -10.60 12.34 -0.44
C LYS A 98 -10.30 11.58 0.86
N GLN A 99 -10.39 10.25 0.85
CA GLN A 99 -10.11 9.39 2.00
C GLN A 99 -8.69 8.81 1.98
N HIS A 100 -7.85 9.24 1.04
CA HIS A 100 -6.49 8.75 0.82
C HIS A 100 -6.41 7.28 0.39
N ILE A 101 -7.36 6.85 -0.44
CA ILE A 101 -7.42 5.49 -0.99
C ILE A 101 -7.33 5.57 -2.52
N ALA A 102 -6.43 4.77 -3.09
CA ALA A 102 -6.37 4.46 -4.51
C ALA A 102 -7.03 3.10 -4.79
N ASP A 103 -7.92 3.05 -5.79
CA ASP A 103 -8.47 1.78 -6.28
C ASP A 103 -7.56 1.24 -7.39
N LEU A 104 -6.84 0.15 -7.11
CA LEU A 104 -5.95 -0.50 -8.08
C LEU A 104 -6.64 -1.60 -8.88
N GLY A 105 -7.95 -1.81 -8.68
CA GLY A 105 -8.74 -2.84 -9.36
C GLY A 105 -8.21 -4.24 -9.07
N SER A 106 -8.09 -5.07 -10.10
CA SER A 106 -7.64 -6.47 -10.01
C SER A 106 -6.12 -6.65 -9.91
N ARG A 107 -5.39 -5.64 -9.42
CA ARG A 107 -3.94 -5.72 -9.19
C ARG A 107 -3.64 -6.35 -7.83
N ILE A 108 -3.69 -7.68 -7.75
CA ILE A 108 -3.56 -8.44 -6.50
C ILE A 108 -2.09 -8.75 -6.17
N SER A 109 -1.25 -8.97 -7.18
CA SER A 109 0.12 -9.43 -6.96
C SER A 109 1.10 -8.27 -6.77
N ARG A 110 1.61 -8.10 -5.54
CA ARG A 110 2.70 -7.15 -5.26
C ARG A 110 3.87 -7.33 -6.23
N LYS A 111 4.39 -8.55 -6.37
CA LYS A 111 5.59 -8.83 -7.19
C LYS A 111 5.37 -8.70 -8.70
N LYS A 112 4.18 -9.07 -9.21
CA LYS A 112 3.93 -9.10 -10.66
C LYS A 112 3.32 -7.81 -11.20
N GLN A 113 2.62 -7.03 -10.36
CA GLN A 113 1.80 -5.90 -10.82
C GLN A 113 2.19 -4.59 -10.13
N ILE A 114 2.44 -4.59 -8.81
CA ILE A 114 2.74 -3.37 -8.06
C ILE A 114 4.20 -2.96 -8.24
N ILE A 115 5.14 -3.86 -7.97
CA ILE A 115 6.58 -3.57 -8.06
C ILE A 115 7.00 -3.20 -9.49
N PRO A 116 6.63 -3.93 -10.56
CA PRO A 116 7.05 -3.56 -11.91
C PRO A 116 6.51 -2.20 -12.37
N ALA A 117 5.31 -1.80 -11.93
CA ALA A 117 4.76 -0.49 -12.24
C ALA A 117 5.54 0.63 -11.54
N LEU A 118 5.93 0.42 -10.28
CA LEU A 118 6.79 1.36 -9.54
C LEU A 118 8.19 1.44 -10.18
N GLU A 119 8.81 0.31 -10.52
CA GLU A 119 10.10 0.28 -11.22
C GLU A 119 10.04 1.03 -12.56
N ALA A 120 8.98 0.81 -13.34
CA ALA A 120 8.78 1.51 -14.60
C ALA A 120 8.64 3.03 -14.41
N TYR A 121 7.92 3.46 -13.37
CA TYR A 121 7.81 4.89 -13.02
C TYR A 121 9.16 5.49 -12.63
N PHE A 122 9.90 4.84 -11.70
CA PHE A 122 11.16 5.38 -11.20
C PHE A 122 12.26 5.38 -12.26
N ARG A 123 12.29 4.39 -13.16
CA ARG A 123 13.23 4.33 -14.29
C ARG A 123 13.04 5.48 -15.28
N GLN A 124 11.82 5.99 -15.46
CA GLN A 124 11.57 7.13 -16.34
C GLN A 124 12.04 8.47 -15.75
N LYS A 125 12.36 8.50 -14.45
CA LYS A 125 12.84 9.69 -13.73
C LYS A 125 14.34 9.67 -13.43
N SER A 126 15.05 8.59 -13.75
CA SER A 126 16.52 8.50 -13.71
C SER A 126 17.13 9.05 -14.99
#